data_AF-A0A3P1WSM5-F1
#
_entry.id   AF-A0A3P1WSM5-F1
#
_cell.length_a   1.000
_cell.length_b   1.000
_cell.length_c   1.000
_cell.angle_alpha   90.00
_cell.angle_beta   90.00
_cell.angle_gamma   90.00
#
_symmetry.space_group_name_H-M   'P 1'
#
loop_
_entity.id
_entity.type
_entity.pdbx_description
1 polymer ?
#
loop_
_entity_poly.entity_id
_entity_poly.type
_entity_poly.pdbx_seq_one_letter_code
_entity_poly.pdbx_strand_id
1 'polypeptide(L)'
;MTTATPPQSGSPVPETHRAALTKAAVYLGFHPLSKRGLYNQLTSEQGDHFPADAAAYAVEHVAADWRAEALKAAISYRDTMSMDASAIRAQLVSEYGEMFTPDEADYAIANL
;
A
#
# COMPACT_ATOMS: atom_id res chain seq x y z
N MET A 1 30.96 2.57 -17.31
CA MET A 1 29.84 3.46 -17.67
C MET A 1 28.69 2.57 -18.10
N THR A 2 27.71 2.34 -17.23
CA THR A 2 26.58 1.44 -17.52
C THR A 2 25.46 2.26 -18.15
N THR A 3 25.12 1.94 -19.40
CA THR A 3 24.05 2.57 -20.17
C THR A 3 22.69 2.07 -19.68
N ALA A 4 21.88 2.96 -19.10
CA ALA A 4 20.45 2.71 -18.89
C ALA A 4 19.74 2.80 -20.25
N THR A 5 19.06 1.73 -20.64
CA THR A 5 18.27 1.65 -21.88
C THR A 5 16.86 2.20 -21.61
N PRO A 6 16.30 3.09 -22.45
CA PRO A 6 14.95 3.61 -22.25
C PRO A 6 13.91 2.52 -22.58
N PRO A 7 12.78 2.44 -21.84
CA PRO A 7 11.76 1.43 -22.10
C PRO A 7 11.04 1.73 -23.42
N GLN A 8 11.10 0.77 -24.36
CA GLN A 8 10.37 0.80 -25.62
C GLN A 8 8.91 0.41 -25.37
N SER A 9 7.99 1.33 -25.67
CA SER A 9 6.54 1.10 -25.67
C SER A 9 6.17 -0.07 -26.59
N GLY A 10 5.68 -1.17 -26.01
CA GLY A 10 5.35 -2.41 -26.71
C GLY A 10 5.98 -3.68 -26.10
N SER A 11 6.86 -3.53 -25.11
CA SER A 11 7.49 -4.67 -24.43
C SER A 11 6.54 -5.29 -23.40
N PRO A 12 6.50 -6.64 -23.25
CA PRO A 12 5.71 -7.28 -22.19
C PRO A 12 6.14 -6.75 -20.82
N VAL A 13 5.19 -6.67 -19.88
CA VAL A 13 5.42 -6.17 -18.51
C VAL A 13 6.64 -6.89 -17.91
N PRO A 14 7.66 -6.15 -17.41
CA PRO A 14 8.87 -6.76 -16.88
C PRO A 14 8.57 -7.77 -15.77
N GLU A 15 9.39 -8.80 -15.65
CA GLU A 15 9.20 -9.83 -14.62
C GLU A 15 9.22 -9.26 -13.20
N THR A 16 10.06 -8.26 -12.95
CA THR A 16 10.12 -7.54 -11.67
C THR A 16 8.79 -6.88 -11.31
N HIS A 17 8.06 -6.35 -12.30
CA HIS A 17 6.76 -5.71 -12.09
C HIS A 17 5.67 -6.74 -11.76
N ARG A 18 5.69 -7.89 -12.43
CA ARG A 18 4.79 -9.03 -12.13
C ARG A 18 5.08 -9.61 -10.75
N ALA A 19 6.35 -9.72 -10.37
CA ALA A 19 6.77 -10.16 -9.04
C ALA A 19 6.32 -9.18 -7.96
N ALA A 20 6.54 -7.87 -8.15
CA ALA A 20 6.09 -6.83 -7.23
C ALA A 20 4.56 -6.82 -7.08
N LEU A 21 3.81 -6.98 -8.17
CA LEU A 21 2.35 -7.09 -8.14
C LEU A 21 1.87 -8.31 -7.34
N THR A 22 2.50 -9.47 -7.56
CA THR A 22 2.20 -10.68 -6.79
C THR A 22 2.47 -10.45 -5.31
N LYS A 23 3.60 -9.82 -4.99
CA LYS A 23 3.96 -9.53 -3.61
C LYS A 23 3.04 -8.50 -2.95
N ALA A 24 2.59 -7.51 -3.72
CA ALA A 24 1.60 -6.53 -3.27
C ALA A 24 0.31 -7.20 -2.78
N ALA A 25 -0.20 -8.16 -3.56
CA ALA A 25 -1.38 -8.95 -3.19
C ALA A 25 -1.13 -9.81 -1.94
N VAL A 26 0.07 -10.38 -1.80
CA VAL A 26 0.45 -11.13 -0.60
C VAL A 26 0.43 -10.23 0.64
N TYR A 27 1.02 -9.04 0.57
CA TYR A 27 1.03 -8.12 1.71
C TYR A 27 -0.37 -7.70 2.16
N LEU A 28 -1.23 -7.32 1.21
CA LEU A 28 -2.64 -6.99 1.50
C LEU A 28 -3.45 -8.17 2.06
N GLY A 29 -3.02 -9.41 1.78
CA GLY A 29 -3.60 -10.61 2.37
C GLY A 29 -3.25 -10.82 3.85
N PHE A 30 -2.14 -10.24 4.33
CA PHE A 30 -1.70 -10.37 5.72
C PHE A 30 -2.14 -9.20 6.59
N HIS A 31 -1.99 -7.97 6.09
CA HIS A 31 -2.31 -6.76 6.84
C HIS A 31 -2.94 -5.72 5.90
N PRO A 32 -3.91 -4.93 6.40
CA PRO A 32 -4.40 -3.79 5.65
C PRO A 32 -3.27 -2.77 5.52
N LEU A 33 -3.05 -2.27 4.31
CA LEU A 33 -2.05 -1.25 4.02
C LEU A 33 -2.66 -0.18 3.13
N SER A 34 -2.26 1.07 3.34
CA SER A 34 -2.54 2.10 2.35
C SER A 34 -1.72 1.87 1.07
N LYS A 35 -2.13 2.53 -0.01
CA LYS A 35 -1.36 2.53 -1.27
C LYS A 35 0.09 2.96 -1.06
N ARG A 36 0.31 3.97 -0.20
CA ARG A 36 1.65 4.49 0.11
C ARG A 36 2.42 3.56 1.05
N GLY A 37 1.76 2.98 2.05
CA GLY A 37 2.35 1.97 2.93
C GLY A 37 2.82 0.74 2.16
N LEU A 38 1.99 0.26 1.23
CA LEU A 38 2.31 -0.86 0.36
C LEU A 38 3.50 -0.56 -0.57
N TYR A 39 3.54 0.63 -1.17
CA TYR A 39 4.70 1.07 -1.95
C TYR A 39 5.97 1.06 -1.10
N ASN A 40 5.94 1.68 0.08
CA ASN A 40 7.08 1.73 0.98
C ASN A 40 7.56 0.32 1.36
N GLN A 41 6.62 -0.58 1.68
CA GLN A 41 6.92 -1.96 2.03
C GLN A 41 7.61 -2.73 0.90
N LEU A 42 7.16 -2.53 -0.36
CA LEU A 42 7.77 -3.16 -1.54
C LEU A 42 9.17 -2.61 -1.84
N THR A 43 9.41 -1.32 -1.60
CA THR A 43 10.71 -0.67 -1.85
C THR A 43 11.70 -0.75 -0.70
N SER A 44 11.24 -1.11 0.51
CA SER A 44 12.08 -1.11 1.71
C SER A 44 13.29 -2.02 1.55
N GLU A 45 14.47 -1.54 1.97
CA GLU A 45 15.72 -2.32 1.97
C GLU A 45 15.66 -3.54 2.91
N GLN A 46 14.81 -3.49 3.94
CA GLN A 46 14.54 -4.62 4.83
C GLN A 46 13.38 -5.51 4.34
N GLY A 47 12.70 -5.09 3.28
CA GLY A 47 11.61 -5.82 2.63
C GLY A 47 12.09 -6.56 1.38
N ASP A 48 11.35 -6.40 0.28
CA ASP A 48 11.67 -7.04 -1.00
C ASP A 48 12.63 -6.23 -1.87
N HIS A 49 12.89 -4.96 -1.52
CA HIS A 49 13.80 -4.07 -2.24
C HIS A 49 13.51 -4.00 -3.76
N PHE A 50 12.23 -3.97 -4.12
CA PHE A 50 11.84 -3.79 -5.52
C PHE A 50 12.24 -2.40 -6.03
N PRO A 51 12.64 -2.29 -7.31
CA PRO A 51 12.81 -1.00 -7.97
C PRO A 51 11.54 -0.15 -7.86
N ALA A 52 11.71 1.16 -7.72
CA ALA A 52 10.63 2.12 -7.54
C ALA A 52 9.55 2.01 -8.65
N ASP A 53 9.95 1.80 -9.90
CA ASP A 53 9.04 1.63 -11.04
C ASP A 53 8.22 0.34 -10.94
N ALA A 54 8.82 -0.76 -10.50
CA ALA A 54 8.12 -2.03 -10.26
C ALA A 54 7.12 -1.93 -9.10
N ALA A 55 7.50 -1.27 -8.01
CA ALA A 55 6.61 -1.03 -6.87
C ALA A 55 5.45 -0.09 -7.24
N ALA A 56 5.73 0.98 -7.99
CA ALA A 56 4.70 1.88 -8.51
C ALA A 56 3.72 1.11 -9.40
N TYR A 57 4.22 0.30 -10.34
CA TYR A 57 3.37 -0.56 -11.15
C TYR A 57 2.50 -1.48 -10.28
N ALA A 58 3.07 -2.12 -9.26
CA ALA A 58 2.35 -3.03 -8.38
C ALA A 58 1.19 -2.35 -7.65
N VAL A 59 1.41 -1.18 -7.04
CA VAL A 59 0.35 -0.47 -6.30
C VAL A 59 -0.72 0.14 -7.20
N GLU A 60 -0.41 0.41 -8.47
CA GLU A 60 -1.42 0.85 -9.45
C GLU A 60 -2.28 -0.31 -9.98
N HIS A 61 -1.74 -1.53 -10.05
CA HIS A 61 -2.41 -2.66 -10.73
C HIS A 61 -2.90 -3.75 -9.77
N VAL A 62 -2.55 -3.70 -8.49
CA VAL A 62 -3.08 -4.63 -7.49
C VAL A 62 -4.59 -4.41 -7.34
N ALA A 63 -5.34 -5.50 -7.34
CA ALA A 63 -6.77 -5.47 -7.11
C ALA A 63 -7.06 -5.17 -5.63
N ALA A 64 -7.11 -3.89 -5.28
CA ALA A 64 -7.35 -3.41 -3.93
C ALA A 64 -8.44 -2.34 -3.93
N ASP A 65 -9.34 -2.43 -2.96
CA ASP A 65 -10.23 -1.32 -2.60
C ASP A 65 -9.62 -0.60 -1.40
N TRP A 66 -8.97 0.54 -1.65
CA TRP A 66 -8.23 1.28 -0.63
C TRP A 66 -9.11 1.80 0.51
N ARG A 67 -10.39 2.08 0.23
CA ARG A 67 -11.37 2.44 1.26
C ARG A 67 -11.72 1.23 2.14
N ALA A 68 -11.84 0.05 1.54
CA ALA A 68 -12.02 -1.18 2.28
C ALA A 68 -10.77 -1.55 3.11
N GLU A 69 -9.56 -1.34 2.59
CA GLU A 69 -8.31 -1.53 3.35
C GLU A 69 -8.22 -0.56 4.54
N ALA A 70 -8.61 0.71 4.36
CA ALA A 70 -8.66 1.68 5.45
C ALA A 70 -9.67 1.26 6.55
N LEU A 71 -10.84 0.75 6.16
CA LEU A 71 -11.83 0.23 7.11
C LEU A 71 -11.31 -0.98 7.89
N LYS A 72 -10.63 -1.92 7.21
CA LYS A 72 -9.99 -3.06 7.89
C LYS A 72 -8.94 -2.60 8.90
N ALA A 73 -8.11 -1.62 8.53
CA ALA A 73 -7.13 -1.03 9.45
C ALA A 73 -7.82 -0.37 10.65
N ALA A 74 -8.88 0.41 10.42
CA ALA A 74 -9.67 1.06 11.46
C ALA A 74 -10.27 0.05 12.46
N ILE A 75 -10.87 -1.03 11.95
CA ILE A 75 -11.40 -2.14 12.75
C ILE A 75 -10.29 -2.78 13.57
N SER A 76 -9.12 -3.02 12.97
CA SER A 76 -7.96 -3.58 13.68
C SER A 76 -7.52 -2.69 14.84
N TYR A 77 -7.40 -1.37 14.65
CA TYR A 77 -7.04 -0.45 15.73
C TYR A 77 -8.10 -0.40 16.84
N ARG A 78 -9.38 -0.39 16.47
CA ARG A 78 -10.49 -0.46 17.42
C ARG A 78 -10.41 -1.74 18.26
N ASP A 79 -10.25 -2.89 17.61
CA ASP A 79 -10.38 -4.19 18.27
C ASP A 79 -9.13 -4.57 19.07
N THR A 80 -7.93 -4.19 18.59
CA THR A 80 -6.65 -4.57 19.22
C THR A 80 -6.11 -3.51 20.17
N MET A 81 -6.40 -2.24 19.94
CA MET A 81 -5.88 -1.12 20.73
C MET A 81 -6.97 -0.32 21.46
N SER A 82 -8.25 -0.66 21.28
CA SER A 82 -9.38 0.05 21.90
C SER A 82 -9.36 1.57 21.66
N MET A 83 -8.84 1.98 20.51
CA MET A 83 -8.75 3.39 20.13
C MET A 83 -10.13 3.94 19.77
N ASP A 84 -10.37 5.21 20.07
CA ASP A 84 -11.58 5.91 19.63
C ASP A 84 -11.47 6.36 18.17
N ALA A 85 -12.61 6.72 17.58
CA ALA A 85 -12.70 7.11 16.17
C ALA A 85 -11.76 8.26 15.78
N SER A 86 -11.54 9.25 16.66
CA SER A 86 -10.66 10.39 16.36
C SER A 86 -9.19 9.98 16.36
N ALA A 87 -8.78 9.15 17.32
CA ALA A 87 -7.44 8.59 17.39
C ALA A 87 -7.17 7.66 16.21
N ILE A 88 -8.13 6.81 15.83
CA ILE A 88 -8.02 5.93 14.66
C ILE A 88 -7.85 6.78 13.39
N ARG A 89 -8.68 7.81 13.19
CA ARG A 89 -8.56 8.69 12.03
C ARG A 89 -7.16 9.30 11.92
N ALA A 90 -6.65 9.82 13.03
CA ALA A 90 -5.32 10.43 13.09
C ALA A 90 -4.23 9.41 12.75
N GLN A 91 -4.36 8.18 13.23
CA GLN A 91 -3.42 7.10 12.97
C GLN A 91 -3.44 6.65 11.49
N LEU A 92 -4.61 6.55 10.87
CA LEU A 92 -4.76 6.16 9.47
C LEU A 92 -4.06 7.13 8.52
N VAL A 93 -4.15 8.45 8.77
CA VAL A 93 -3.55 9.47 7.90
C VAL A 93 -2.10 9.81 8.25
N SER A 94 -1.62 9.36 9.41
CA SER A 94 -0.30 9.72 9.94
C SER A 94 0.81 9.28 8.97
N GLU A 95 1.79 10.17 8.76
CA GLU A 95 3.01 9.89 8.01
C GLU A 95 3.91 8.84 8.69
N TYR A 96 3.70 8.58 9.98
CA TYR A 96 4.37 7.52 10.72
C TYR A 96 3.45 6.31 10.97
N GLY A 97 2.19 6.40 10.57
CA GLY A 97 1.19 5.35 10.68
C GLY A 97 0.92 4.71 9.32
N GLU A 98 -0.36 4.59 8.97
CA GLU A 98 -0.77 3.85 7.77
C GLU A 98 -0.67 4.66 6.49
N MET A 99 -0.61 6.00 6.56
CA MET A 99 -0.54 6.91 5.41
C MET A 99 -1.68 6.79 4.39
N PHE A 100 -2.87 6.38 4.81
CA PHE A 100 -4.10 6.49 4.00
C PHE A 100 -4.39 7.95 3.64
N THR A 101 -5.10 8.16 2.55
CA THR A 101 -5.61 9.49 2.21
C THR A 101 -6.68 9.94 3.23
N PRO A 102 -6.88 11.25 3.42
CA PRO A 102 -7.96 11.76 4.27
C PRO A 102 -9.32 11.17 3.91
N ASP A 103 -9.66 11.09 2.61
CA ASP A 103 -10.93 10.52 2.13
C ASP A 103 -11.11 9.03 2.49
N GLU A 104 -10.04 8.23 2.43
CA GLU A 104 -10.09 6.82 2.82
C GLU A 104 -10.25 6.65 4.33
N ALA A 105 -9.55 7.47 5.11
CA ALA A 105 -9.69 7.48 6.56
C ALA A 105 -11.09 7.97 6.99
N ASP A 106 -11.62 9.01 6.36
CA ASP A 106 -12.97 9.52 6.62
C ASP A 106 -14.03 8.47 6.27
N TYR A 107 -13.87 7.79 5.14
CA TYR A 107 -14.71 6.64 4.80
C TYR A 107 -14.63 5.54 5.86
N ALA A 108 -13.42 5.17 6.29
CA ALA A 108 -13.23 4.13 7.29
C ALA A 108 -13.95 4.47 8.60
N ILE A 109 -13.79 5.70 9.12
CA ILE A 109 -14.45 6.14 10.35
C ILE A 109 -15.97 6.20 10.21
N ALA A 110 -16.48 6.63 9.06
CA ALA A 110 -17.93 6.67 8.82
C ALA A 110 -18.58 5.26 8.80
N ASN A 111 -17.79 4.20 8.64
CA ASN A 111 -18.24 2.82 8.54
C ASN A 111 -17.68 1.90 9.66
N LEU A 112 -17.04 2.48 10.68
CA LEU A 112 -16.38 1.78 11.79
C LEU A 112 -17.35 1.37 12.91
#